data_AF-A0A942SL22-F1
#
_entry.id   AF-A0A942SL22-F1
#
_cell.length_a   1.000
_cell.length_b   1.000
_cell.length_c   1.000
_cell.angle_alpha   90.00
_cell.angle_beta   90.00
_cell.angle_gamma   90.00
#
_symmetry.space_group_name_H-M   'P 1'
#
loop_
_entity.id
_entity.type
_entity.pdbx_description
1 polymer ?
#
loop_
_entity_poly.entity_id
_entity_poly.type
_entity_poly.pdbx_seq_one_letter_code
_entity_poly.pdbx_strand_id
1 'polypeptide(L)'
;MINLAYRDISNGLGRYLLTGLGLGLLIGVTLTMAGVYRGMVDDAHALIDASGADIWVVQQHTLGPYAEPSTLHDDAWRAIAGLPGVAETGNVTYLTMQVRHAHADVRVMIAGYEPGRLGEPRYLVAGRPVQRSHYEAVADVKTGFQSGDVIRIRRHDYTVAGLTKRMVSSGGDP
;
A
#
# COMPACT_ATOMS: atom_id res chain seq x y z
N MET A 1 36.04 30.58 -27.45
CA MET A 1 34.62 30.87 -27.15
C MET A 1 34.27 30.69 -25.67
N ILE A 2 34.68 29.58 -25.02
CA ILE A 2 34.44 29.34 -23.58
C ILE A 2 35.00 30.46 -22.67
N ASN A 3 36.18 30.99 -22.99
CA ASN A 3 36.82 32.07 -22.21
C ASN A 3 36.04 33.40 -22.22
N LEU A 4 35.28 33.68 -23.30
CA LEU A 4 34.44 34.89 -23.38
C LEU A 4 33.18 34.75 -22.54
N ALA A 5 32.56 33.56 -22.54
CA ALA A 5 31.38 33.28 -21.72
C ALA A 5 31.67 33.38 -20.22
N TYR A 6 32.84 32.93 -19.76
CA TYR A 6 33.22 33.04 -18.34
C TYR A 6 33.36 34.50 -17.88
N ARG A 7 33.98 35.34 -18.71
CA ARG A 7 34.10 36.79 -18.44
C ARG A 7 32.75 37.50 -18.43
N ASP A 8 31.82 37.07 -19.29
CA ASP A 8 30.46 37.62 -19.33
C ASP A 8 29.68 37.26 -18.04
N ILE A 9 29.79 36.01 -17.59
CA ILE A 9 29.21 35.56 -16.31
C ILE A 9 29.81 36.34 -15.13
N SER A 10 31.12 36.63 -15.14
CA SER A 10 31.72 37.41 -14.06
C SER A 10 31.22 38.85 -13.99
N ASN A 11 30.88 39.46 -15.13
CA ASN A 11 30.36 40.83 -15.19
C ASN A 11 28.85 40.90 -14.89
N GLY A 12 28.11 39.81 -15.11
CA GLY A 12 26.66 39.69 -14.90
C GLY A 12 26.25 38.71 -13.80
N LEU A 13 27.10 38.52 -12.78
CA LEU A 13 27.06 37.38 -11.85
C LEU A 13 25.70 37.24 -11.11
N GLY A 14 25.10 38.36 -10.67
CA GLY A 14 23.78 38.35 -10.04
C GLY A 14 22.66 37.89 -10.97
N ARG A 15 22.65 38.34 -12.23
CA ARG A 15 21.67 37.93 -13.24
C ARG A 15 21.83 36.45 -13.58
N TYR A 16 23.07 35.99 -13.74
CA TYR A 16 23.38 34.60 -14.04
C TYR A 16 22.93 33.67 -12.90
N LEU A 17 23.24 34.01 -11.65
CA LEU A 17 22.79 33.26 -10.47
C LEU A 17 21.26 33.21 -10.38
N LEU A 18 20.57 34.32 -10.62
CA LEU A 18 19.11 34.38 -10.54
C LEU A 18 18.45 33.53 -11.63
N THR A 19 19.00 33.54 -12.85
CA THR A 19 18.53 32.65 -13.94
C THR A 19 18.85 31.18 -13.67
N GLY A 20 20.04 30.88 -13.14
CA GLY A 20 20.43 29.52 -12.77
C GLY A 20 19.57 28.96 -11.64
N LEU A 21 19.25 29.79 -10.64
CA LEU A 21 18.32 29.45 -9.56
C LEU A 21 16.91 29.21 -10.09
N GLY A 22 16.41 30.06 -10.99
CA GLY A 22 15.10 29.88 -11.62
C GLY A 22 15.00 28.58 -12.42
N LEU A 23 16.01 28.30 -13.25
CA LEU A 23 16.09 27.05 -14.01
C LEU A 23 16.23 25.83 -13.07
N GLY A 24 17.08 25.94 -12.05
CA GLY A 24 17.28 24.89 -11.04
C GLY A 24 16.00 24.59 -10.26
N LEU A 25 15.22 25.61 -9.90
CA LEU A 25 13.93 25.46 -9.24
C LEU A 25 12.92 24.76 -10.16
N LEU A 26 12.83 25.15 -11.43
CA LEU A 26 11.95 24.51 -12.41
C LEU A 26 12.28 23.03 -12.60
N ILE A 27 13.58 22.69 -12.73
CA ILE A 27 14.04 21.30 -12.81
C ILE A 27 13.77 20.57 -11.48
N GLY A 28 13.97 21.24 -10.34
CA GLY A 28 13.69 20.67 -9.02
C GLY A 28 12.22 20.30 -8.85
N VAL A 29 11.30 21.18 -9.28
CA VAL A 29 9.85 20.93 -9.22
C VAL A 29 9.46 19.75 -10.09
N THR A 30 9.97 19.67 -11.33
CA THR A 30 9.63 18.55 -12.23
C THR A 30 10.15 17.21 -11.71
N LEU A 31 11.38 17.17 -11.18
CA LEU A 31 11.95 15.98 -10.54
C LEU A 31 11.15 15.58 -9.30
N THR A 32 10.71 16.55 -8.49
CA THR A 32 9.88 16.30 -7.31
C THR A 32 8.54 15.70 -7.71
N MET A 33 7.85 16.28 -8.71
CA MET A 33 6.58 15.77 -9.21
C MET A 33 6.72 14.34 -9.78
N ALA A 34 7.79 14.07 -10.54
CA ALA A 34 8.07 12.74 -11.06
C ALA A 34 8.34 11.72 -9.94
N GLY A 35 9.07 12.13 -8.89
CA GLY A 35 9.34 11.29 -7.72
C GLY A 35 8.07 10.94 -6.95
N VAL A 36 7.22 11.93 -6.66
CA VAL A 36 5.93 11.73 -5.97
C VAL A 36 5.02 10.81 -6.78
N TYR A 37 4.91 11.03 -8.09
CA TYR A 37 4.08 10.19 -8.96
C TYR A 37 4.55 8.74 -8.95
N ARG A 38 5.85 8.50 -9.11
CA ARG A 38 6.41 7.13 -9.05
C ARG A 38 6.16 6.49 -7.69
N GLY A 39 6.34 7.22 -6.59
CA GLY A 39 6.05 6.73 -5.25
C GLY A 39 4.59 6.32 -5.06
N MET A 40 3.65 7.13 -5.55
CA MET A 40 2.22 6.79 -5.51
C MET A 40 1.87 5.56 -6.35
N VAL A 41 2.48 5.42 -7.53
CA VAL A 41 2.27 4.25 -8.39
C VAL A 41 2.82 2.98 -7.72
N ASP A 42 4.03 3.06 -7.13
CA ASP A 42 4.62 1.95 -6.39
C ASP A 42 3.77 1.54 -5.18
N ASP A 43 3.22 2.50 -4.44
CA ASP A 43 2.33 2.22 -3.31
C ASP A 43 1.00 1.60 -3.78
N ALA A 44 0.45 2.03 -4.92
CA ALA A 44 -0.76 1.43 -5.49
C ALA A 44 -0.54 -0.03 -5.94
N HIS A 45 0.66 -0.35 -6.46
CA HIS A 45 1.02 -1.72 -6.82
C HIS A 45 1.28 -2.62 -5.62
N ALA A 46 1.71 -2.07 -4.48
CA ALA A 46 2.03 -2.86 -3.30
C ALA A 46 0.87 -3.76 -2.84
N LEU A 47 -0.37 -3.26 -2.89
CA LEU A 47 -1.56 -4.04 -2.54
C LEU A 47 -1.86 -5.16 -3.54
N ILE A 48 -1.69 -4.87 -4.82
CA ILE A 48 -1.90 -5.81 -5.93
C ILE A 48 -0.89 -6.96 -5.79
N ASP A 49 0.39 -6.61 -5.62
CA ASP A 49 1.49 -7.57 -5.49
C ASP A 49 1.40 -8.38 -4.19
N ALA A 50 0.92 -7.77 -3.11
CA ALA A 50 0.73 -8.45 -1.83
C ALA A 50 -0.29 -9.60 -1.94
N SER A 51 -1.31 -9.47 -2.79
CA SER A 51 -2.39 -10.46 -2.88
C SER A 51 -1.96 -11.86 -3.36
N GLY A 52 -0.83 -11.99 -4.06
CA GLY A 52 -0.50 -13.31 -4.63
C GLY A 52 -1.21 -13.64 -5.94
N ALA A 53 -2.28 -12.93 -6.29
CA ALA A 53 -3.22 -13.36 -7.33
C ALA A 53 -2.88 -12.79 -8.71
N ASP A 54 -3.08 -13.61 -9.75
CA ASP A 54 -3.01 -13.18 -11.14
C ASP A 54 -4.32 -12.53 -11.62
N ILE A 55 -5.45 -12.92 -11.00
CA ILE A 55 -6.80 -12.49 -11.38
C ILE A 55 -7.60 -12.18 -10.12
N TRP A 56 -8.31 -11.05 -10.14
CA TRP A 56 -9.33 -10.71 -9.14
C TRP A 56 -10.71 -10.97 -9.70
N VAL A 57 -11.55 -11.59 -8.88
CA VAL A 57 -12.97 -11.79 -9.18
C VAL A 57 -13.77 -10.85 -8.30
N VAL A 58 -14.62 -10.03 -8.94
CA VAL A 58 -15.46 -9.02 -8.28
C VAL A 58 -16.88 -9.12 -8.79
N GLN A 59 -17.81 -8.49 -8.06
CA GLN A 59 -19.20 -8.39 -8.45
C GLN A 59 -19.33 -7.71 -9.82
N GLN A 60 -20.24 -8.21 -10.66
CA GLN A 60 -20.51 -7.62 -11.96
C GLN A 60 -20.90 -6.14 -11.82
N HIS A 61 -20.46 -5.32 -12.79
CA HIS A 61 -20.67 -3.86 -12.80
C HIS A 61 -19.99 -3.12 -11.65
N THR A 62 -18.85 -3.61 -11.17
CA THR A 62 -17.97 -2.89 -10.24
C THR A 62 -16.62 -2.59 -10.88
N LEU A 63 -15.96 -1.51 -10.43
CA LEU A 63 -14.68 -1.03 -10.95
C LEU A 63 -13.46 -1.71 -10.27
N GLY A 64 -13.58 -3.00 -9.94
CA GLY A 64 -12.49 -3.79 -9.38
C GLY A 64 -12.49 -3.85 -7.84
N PRO A 65 -11.49 -4.53 -7.25
CA PRO A 65 -11.54 -4.96 -5.85
C PRO A 65 -11.34 -3.82 -4.83
N TYR A 66 -10.84 -2.66 -5.27
CA TYR A 66 -10.45 -1.55 -4.39
C TYR A 66 -11.16 -0.22 -4.70
N ALA A 67 -11.71 -0.07 -5.90
CA ALA A 67 -12.32 1.20 -6.32
C ALA A 67 -13.78 1.33 -5.88
N GLU A 68 -14.50 0.21 -5.84
CA GLU A 68 -15.93 0.16 -5.49
C GLU A 68 -16.23 -1.01 -4.55
N PRO A 69 -17.27 -0.90 -3.70
CA PRO A 69 -17.73 -2.01 -2.89
C PRO A 69 -18.18 -3.19 -3.77
N SER A 70 -17.58 -4.34 -3.55
CA SER A 70 -17.95 -5.61 -4.20
C SER A 70 -18.20 -6.66 -3.13
N THR A 71 -19.32 -7.35 -3.22
CA THR A 71 -19.68 -8.44 -2.31
C THR A 71 -19.99 -9.70 -3.11
N LEU A 72 -19.31 -10.79 -2.78
CA LEU A 72 -19.54 -12.11 -3.36
C LEU A 72 -19.93 -13.09 -2.26
N HIS A 73 -20.67 -14.13 -2.63
CA HIS A 73 -20.94 -15.23 -1.70
C HIS A 73 -19.65 -15.99 -1.41
N ASP A 74 -19.49 -16.42 -0.16
CA ASP A 74 -18.29 -17.11 0.33
C ASP A 74 -17.99 -18.40 -0.45
N ASP A 75 -19.00 -19.08 -0.98
CA ASP A 75 -18.85 -20.31 -1.76
C ASP A 75 -18.52 -20.10 -3.25
N ALA A 76 -18.49 -18.85 -3.73
CA ALA A 76 -18.21 -18.54 -5.13
C ALA A 76 -16.84 -19.07 -5.59
N TRP A 77 -15.84 -19.11 -4.69
CA TRP A 77 -14.53 -19.67 -5.00
C TRP A 77 -14.59 -21.14 -5.42
N ARG A 78 -15.57 -21.93 -4.94
CA ARG A 78 -15.68 -23.36 -5.28
C ARG A 78 -15.96 -23.57 -6.76
N ALA A 79 -16.83 -22.73 -7.34
CA ALA A 79 -17.12 -22.77 -8.77
C ALA A 79 -15.89 -22.35 -9.60
N ILE A 80 -15.15 -21.35 -9.14
CA ILE A 80 -13.94 -20.84 -9.80
C ILE A 80 -12.81 -21.86 -9.74
N ALA A 81 -12.59 -22.49 -8.58
CA ALA A 81 -11.56 -23.51 -8.39
C ALA A 81 -11.78 -24.76 -9.27
N GLY A 82 -13.02 -25.02 -9.71
CA GLY A 82 -13.34 -26.09 -10.63
C GLY A 82 -13.03 -25.79 -12.11
N LEU A 83 -12.68 -24.55 -12.45
CA LEU A 83 -12.40 -24.17 -13.84
C LEU A 83 -11.01 -24.68 -14.29
N PRO A 84 -10.88 -25.23 -15.51
CA PRO A 84 -9.60 -25.62 -16.06
C PRO A 84 -8.62 -24.45 -16.10
N GLY A 85 -7.40 -24.66 -15.59
CA GLY A 85 -6.33 -23.65 -15.58
C GLY A 85 -6.25 -22.81 -14.29
N VAL A 86 -7.21 -22.94 -13.37
CA VAL A 86 -7.13 -22.30 -12.04
C VAL A 86 -6.24 -23.14 -11.13
N ALA A 87 -5.10 -22.56 -10.71
CA ALA A 87 -4.14 -23.24 -9.83
C ALA A 87 -4.54 -23.14 -8.35
N GLU A 88 -5.00 -21.97 -7.92
CA GLU A 88 -5.36 -21.68 -6.54
C GLU A 88 -6.46 -20.63 -6.50
N THR A 89 -7.24 -20.62 -5.41
CA THR A 89 -8.23 -19.58 -5.10
C THR A 89 -8.08 -19.17 -3.64
N GLY A 90 -8.40 -17.91 -3.33
CA GLY A 90 -8.42 -17.40 -1.97
C GLY A 90 -9.47 -16.30 -1.84
N ASN A 91 -10.26 -16.37 -0.77
CA ASN A 91 -11.21 -15.32 -0.43
C ASN A 91 -10.48 -14.19 0.30
N VAL A 92 -10.80 -12.96 -0.08
CA VAL A 92 -10.26 -11.76 0.58
C VAL A 92 -11.37 -10.74 0.78
N THR A 93 -11.29 -10.01 1.90
CA THR A 93 -12.18 -8.89 2.19
C THR A 93 -11.35 -7.69 2.58
N TYR A 94 -11.74 -6.51 2.09
CA TYR A 94 -11.07 -5.25 2.39
C TYR A 94 -12.05 -4.31 3.07
N LEU A 95 -11.65 -3.76 4.22
CA LEU A 95 -12.42 -2.79 4.96
C LEU A 95 -11.52 -1.67 5.46
N THR A 96 -11.73 -0.46 4.98
CA THR A 96 -11.07 0.73 5.54
C THR A 96 -11.84 1.22 6.77
N MET A 97 -11.15 1.40 7.88
CA MET A 97 -11.72 2.01 9.09
C MET A 97 -10.67 2.76 9.90
N GLN A 98 -11.12 3.54 10.88
CA GLN A 98 -10.24 4.12 11.88
C GLN A 98 -10.11 3.18 13.08
N VAL A 99 -8.87 2.97 13.49
CA VAL A 99 -8.51 2.19 14.66
C VAL A 99 -7.76 3.12 15.60
N ARG A 100 -8.10 3.04 16.88
CA ARG A 100 -7.43 3.83 17.91
C ARG A 100 -6.15 3.13 18.36
N HIS A 101 -5.03 3.85 18.26
CA HIS A 101 -3.75 3.41 18.79
C HIS A 101 -3.24 4.45 19.80
N ALA A 102 -3.12 4.05 21.07
CA ALA A 102 -2.80 4.93 22.19
C ALA A 102 -3.72 6.19 22.25
N HIS A 103 -3.20 7.36 21.85
CA HIS A 103 -3.90 8.64 21.88
C HIS A 103 -4.32 9.16 20.50
N ALA A 104 -4.05 8.41 19.42
CA ALA A 104 -4.32 8.82 18.05
C ALA A 104 -5.25 7.82 17.34
N ASP A 105 -6.09 8.34 16.44
CA ASP A 105 -6.87 7.53 15.53
C ASP A 105 -6.09 7.38 14.21
N VAL A 106 -5.79 6.14 13.84
CA VAL A 106 -5.07 5.79 12.62
C VAL A 106 -6.08 5.19 11.64
N ARG A 107 -6.14 5.73 10.42
CA ARG A 107 -6.91 5.12 9.35
C ARG A 107 -6.12 3.94 8.81
N VAL A 108 -6.76 2.78 8.79
CA VAL A 108 -6.15 1.53 8.34
C VAL A 108 -7.06 0.81 7.35
N MET A 109 -6.47 0.05 6.44
CA MET A 109 -7.19 -0.89 5.60
C MET A 109 -7.01 -2.31 6.13
N ILE A 110 -8.09 -2.88 6.64
CA ILE A 110 -8.12 -4.25 7.14
C ILE A 110 -8.32 -5.18 5.94
N ALA A 111 -7.35 -6.06 5.71
CA ALA A 111 -7.49 -7.18 4.79
C ALA A 111 -7.77 -8.46 5.60
N GLY A 112 -8.95 -9.04 5.43
CA GLY A 112 -9.24 -10.39 5.91
C GLY A 112 -8.94 -11.39 4.82
N TYR A 113 -8.18 -12.43 5.15
CA TYR A 113 -7.72 -13.48 4.22
C TYR A 113 -7.77 -14.85 4.89
N GLU A 114 -7.71 -15.91 4.09
CA GLU A 114 -7.58 -17.28 4.58
C GLU A 114 -6.09 -17.65 4.77
N PRO A 115 -5.67 -18.13 5.96
CA PRO A 115 -4.27 -18.54 6.17
C PRO A 115 -3.85 -19.64 5.19
N GLY A 116 -2.66 -19.49 4.59
CA GLY A 116 -2.12 -20.43 3.60
C GLY A 116 -2.77 -20.35 2.23
N ARG A 117 -3.54 -19.29 1.94
CA ARG A 117 -4.16 -19.03 0.64
C ARG A 117 -3.68 -17.70 0.05
N LEU A 118 -3.99 -17.49 -1.22
CA LEU A 118 -3.93 -16.16 -1.84
C LEU A 118 -4.58 -15.08 -0.96
N GLY A 119 -3.93 -13.92 -0.87
CA GLY A 119 -4.31 -12.81 0.00
C GLY A 119 -3.50 -12.73 1.31
N GLU A 120 -2.77 -13.78 1.68
CA GLU A 120 -1.89 -13.75 2.86
C GLU A 120 -0.67 -12.83 2.64
N PRO A 121 -0.23 -12.08 3.67
CA PRO A 121 0.99 -11.29 3.58
C PRO A 121 2.21 -12.14 3.25
N ARG A 122 2.85 -11.86 2.11
CA ARG A 122 3.98 -12.66 1.59
C ARG A 122 5.23 -12.65 2.47
N TYR A 123 5.41 -11.63 3.30
CA TYR A 123 6.57 -11.50 4.17
C TYR A 123 6.22 -10.79 5.48
N LEU A 124 7.05 -11.08 6.49
CA LEU A 124 6.99 -10.46 7.80
C LEU A 124 8.35 -9.85 8.13
N VAL A 125 8.34 -8.71 8.78
CA VAL A 125 9.56 -8.07 9.30
C VAL A 125 9.82 -8.43 10.75
N ALA A 126 8.78 -8.84 11.50
CA ALA A 126 8.89 -9.31 12.87
C ALA A 126 7.70 -10.18 13.28
N GLY A 127 7.87 -10.97 14.35
CA GLY A 127 6.82 -11.82 14.90
C GLY A 127 6.56 -13.06 14.04
N ARG A 128 5.28 -13.44 13.91
CA ARG A 128 4.86 -14.67 13.21
C ARG A 128 3.60 -14.45 12.38
N PRO A 129 3.33 -15.32 11.38
CA PRO A 129 2.08 -15.27 10.64
C PRO A 129 0.90 -15.63 11.54
N VAL A 130 -0.30 -15.26 11.08
CA VAL A 130 -1.57 -15.64 11.70
C VAL A 130 -1.71 -17.15 11.61
N GLN A 131 -1.79 -17.82 12.75
CA GLN A 131 -1.99 -19.28 12.81
C GLN A 131 -3.41 -19.62 13.27
N ARG A 132 -4.08 -18.69 13.93
CA ARG A 132 -5.45 -18.85 14.40
C ARG A 132 -6.39 -18.03 13.54
N SER A 133 -7.49 -18.64 13.09
CA SER A 133 -8.49 -17.97 12.25
C SER A 133 -9.19 -16.78 12.93
N HIS A 134 -9.08 -16.64 14.25
CA HIS A 134 -9.71 -15.56 15.01
C HIS A 134 -8.75 -14.89 15.99
N TYR A 135 -8.94 -13.58 16.19
CA TYR A 135 -8.26 -12.74 17.19
C TYR A 135 -6.75 -12.56 17.03
N GLU A 136 -6.18 -12.93 15.88
CA GLU A 136 -4.80 -12.60 15.51
C GLU A 136 -4.80 -11.69 14.29
N ALA A 137 -3.87 -10.74 14.26
CA ALA A 137 -3.68 -9.83 13.13
C ALA A 137 -2.18 -9.63 12.84
N VAL A 138 -1.85 -9.28 11.60
CA VAL A 138 -0.56 -8.73 11.21
C VAL A 138 -0.77 -7.24 10.94
N ALA A 139 0.09 -6.38 11.48
CA ALA A 139 0.02 -4.94 11.28
C ALA A 139 1.19 -4.44 10.43
N ASP A 140 0.98 -3.45 9.56
CA ASP A 140 2.09 -2.76 8.90
C ASP A 140 2.82 -1.87 9.90
N VAL A 141 4.15 -1.83 9.86
CA VAL A 141 4.97 -0.96 10.73
C VAL A 141 4.59 0.52 10.67
N LYS A 142 4.00 1.01 9.57
CA LYS A 142 3.51 2.39 9.43
C LYS A 142 2.32 2.69 10.35
N THR A 143 1.56 1.67 10.77
CA THR A 143 0.46 1.85 11.74
C THR A 143 0.96 2.26 13.13
N GLY A 144 2.23 1.98 13.44
CA GLY A 144 2.84 2.21 14.75
C GLY A 144 2.58 1.11 15.78
N PHE A 145 1.77 0.09 15.46
CA PHE A 145 1.57 -1.07 16.33
C PHE A 145 2.83 -1.94 16.41
N GLN A 146 2.98 -2.63 17.54
CA GLN A 146 4.04 -3.60 17.82
C GLN A 146 3.47 -5.00 17.98
N SER A 147 4.31 -6.03 17.81
CA SER A 147 3.91 -7.41 18.10
C SER A 147 3.54 -7.54 19.59
N GLY A 148 2.36 -8.10 19.85
CA GLY A 148 1.76 -8.20 21.19
C GLY A 148 0.72 -7.13 21.51
N ASP A 149 0.63 -6.06 20.72
CA ASP A 149 -0.40 -5.04 20.92
C ASP A 149 -1.80 -5.58 20.65
N VAL A 150 -2.80 -4.97 21.28
CA VAL A 150 -4.20 -5.32 21.09
C VAL A 150 -4.90 -4.25 20.25
N ILE A 151 -5.44 -4.67 19.12
CA ILE A 151 -6.19 -3.86 18.19
C ILE A 151 -7.68 -4.18 18.33
N ARG A 152 -8.49 -3.17 18.64
CA ARG A 152 -9.95 -3.34 18.67
C ARG A 152 -10.56 -3.04 17.31
N ILE A 153 -11.04 -4.07 16.64
CA ILE A 153 -11.74 -3.99 15.36
C ILE A 153 -13.24 -4.20 15.64
N ARG A 154 -14.01 -3.10 15.56
CA ARG A 154 -15.43 -3.06 15.91
C ARG A 154 -15.72 -3.56 17.33
N ARG A 155 -16.16 -4.82 17.46
CA ARG A 155 -16.55 -5.46 18.74
C ARG A 155 -15.58 -6.54 19.20
N HIS A 156 -14.51 -6.79 18.43
CA HIS A 156 -13.56 -7.86 18.70
C HIS A 156 -12.16 -7.28 18.89
N ASP A 157 -11.42 -7.89 19.82
CA ASP A 157 -10.06 -7.50 20.14
C ASP A 157 -9.10 -8.52 19.49
N TYR A 158 -8.14 -8.03 18.71
CA TYR A 158 -7.16 -8.81 17.97
C TYR A 158 -5.77 -8.55 18.52
N THR A 159 -4.97 -9.59 18.71
CA THR A 159 -3.57 -9.46 19.11
C THR A 159 -2.69 -9.41 17.87
N VAL A 160 -1.78 -8.44 17.81
CA VAL A 160 -0.80 -8.33 16.73
C VAL A 160 0.23 -9.45 16.87
N ALA A 161 0.12 -10.48 16.03
CA ALA A 161 1.01 -11.64 16.05
C ALA A 161 2.32 -11.38 15.30
N GLY A 162 2.29 -10.47 14.32
CA GLY A 162 3.43 -10.15 13.47
C GLY A 162 3.34 -8.77 12.88
N LEU A 163 4.46 -8.30 12.32
CA LEU A 163 4.56 -7.04 11.62
C LEU A 163 4.97 -7.28 10.17
N THR A 164 4.37 -6.53 9.27
CA THR A 164 4.75 -6.45 7.86
C THR A 164 5.20 -5.04 7.51
N LYS A 165 5.65 -4.83 6.27
CA LYS A 165 6.05 -3.52 5.76
C LYS A 165 5.51 -3.36 4.34
N ARG A 166 5.24 -2.11 3.95
CA ARG A 166 4.74 -1.74 2.60
C ARG A 166 3.46 -2.49 2.22
N MET A 167 2.62 -2.82 3.19
CA MET A 167 1.26 -3.28 2.92
C MET A 167 0.34 -2.09 3.12
N VAL A 168 0.11 -1.36 2.04
CA VAL A 168 -0.64 -0.11 2.04
C VAL A 168 -1.81 -0.22 1.06
N SER A 169 -2.89 0.51 1.34
CA SER A 169 -4.02 0.64 0.44
C SER A 169 -3.63 1.39 -0.83
N SER A 170 -4.49 1.35 -1.84
CA SER A 170 -4.35 2.18 -3.05
C SER A 170 -4.29 3.69 -2.76
N GLY A 171 -4.79 4.12 -1.59
CA GLY A 171 -4.71 5.50 -1.09
C GLY A 171 -3.53 5.77 -0.15
N GLY A 172 -2.68 4.77 0.12
CA GLY A 172 -1.54 4.88 1.02
C GLY A 172 -1.85 4.67 2.51
N ASP A 173 -3.07 4.26 2.85
CA ASP A 173 -3.44 3.90 4.22
C ASP A 173 -2.73 2.60 4.62
N PRO A 174 -2.12 2.50 5.81
CA PRO A 174 -1.43 1.29 6.27
C PRO A 174 -2.37 0.18 6.77
#